data_AF-A0A4Y6PW39-F1
#
_entry.id   AF-A0A4Y6PW39-F1
#
_cell.length_a   1.000
_cell.length_b   1.000
_cell.length_c   1.000
_cell.angle_alpha   90.00
_cell.angle_beta   90.00
_cell.angle_gamma   90.00
#
_symmetry.space_group_name_H-M   'P 1'
#
loop_
_entity.id
_entity.type
_entity.pdbx_description
1 polymer ?
#
loop_
_entity_poly.entity_id
_entity_poly.type
_entity_poly.pdbx_seq_one_letter_code
_entity_poly.pdbx_strand_id
1 'polypeptide(L)'
;MGNDAPHQIIPFPRARRLVTDVGRVVKDRPVIRGLLEIDVTEPRQKIRAHREKTGESLSFTGYLAACAGEAIDAHKEVHACRDWRGRLVVYDDVDISTMIEVERDGKRFPVGHIVRAANKKSVRQIHAEIRDVQEQPTREKNVKRLMAISAAPGFLRRLFLRLVDKSPRLTKKLKGTVVLTSVGMFGSGAGWGLALPTHTLGITVGGIATKPGFVDGKVEPREILHVTLDFDHDVVDGAPAARFAQRFVEIVEAGEALP
;
A
#
# COMPACT_ATOMS: atom_id res chain seq x y z
N MET A 1 2.08 31.94 41.65
CA MET A 1 2.90 31.77 40.43
C MET A 1 3.22 30.28 40.33
N GLY A 2 2.73 29.47 39.40
CA GLY A 2 1.76 29.69 38.33
C GLY A 2 1.25 28.31 37.85
N ASN A 3 -0.06 28.25 37.61
CA ASN A 3 -0.76 27.43 36.63
C ASN A 3 -0.14 26.07 36.22
N ASP A 4 -0.51 25.01 36.95
CA ASP A 4 -0.49 23.64 36.43
C ASP A 4 -1.48 23.55 35.25
N ALA A 5 -0.96 23.60 34.03
CA ALA A 5 -1.78 23.44 32.83
C ALA A 5 -2.44 22.04 32.83
N PRO A 6 -3.71 21.91 32.38
CA PRO A 6 -4.40 20.62 32.32
C PRO A 6 -3.80 19.76 31.19
N HIS A 7 -2.76 19.00 31.49
CA HIS A 7 -2.15 18.06 30.55
C HIS A 7 -1.94 16.69 31.19
N GLN A 8 -2.14 15.64 30.40
CA GLN A 8 -1.97 14.25 30.82
C GLN A 8 -0.68 13.69 30.20
N ILE A 9 0.18 13.10 31.03
CA ILE A 9 1.40 12.43 30.59
C ILE A 9 1.08 10.92 30.42
N ILE A 10 1.11 10.43 29.18
CA ILE A 10 0.87 9.02 28.85
C ILE A 10 2.19 8.38 28.36
N PRO A 11 2.62 7.21 28.87
CA PRO A 11 3.83 6.53 28.41
C PRO A 11 3.78 6.19 26.92
N PHE A 12 4.88 6.43 26.20
CA PHE A 12 4.98 6.11 24.78
C PHE A 12 4.85 4.59 24.53
N PRO A 13 3.86 4.13 23.74
CA PRO A 13 3.60 2.71 23.56
C PRO A 13 4.79 1.94 22.96
N ARG A 14 5.16 0.79 23.54
CA ARG A 14 6.27 -0.04 23.03
C ARG A 14 6.08 -0.44 21.57
N ALA A 15 4.84 -0.75 21.16
CA ALA A 15 4.52 -1.10 19.77
C ALA A 15 4.81 0.05 18.77
N ARG A 16 4.71 1.32 19.20
CA ARG A 16 5.03 2.48 18.37
C ARG A 16 6.53 2.64 18.12
N ARG A 17 7.39 2.05 18.97
CA ARG A 17 8.86 2.14 18.81
C ARG A 17 9.33 1.58 17.48
N LEU A 18 8.71 0.51 16.98
CA LEU A 18 9.08 -0.07 15.68
C LEU A 18 8.73 0.89 14.54
N VAL A 19 7.55 1.50 14.56
CA VAL A 19 7.13 2.51 13.58
C VAL A 19 8.09 3.69 13.57
N THR A 20 8.50 4.17 14.75
CA THR A 20 9.51 5.22 14.88
C THR A 20 10.85 4.83 14.26
N ASP A 21 11.31 3.59 14.46
CA ASP A 21 12.58 3.16 13.89
C ASP A 21 12.52 2.96 12.38
N VAL A 22 11.39 2.45 11.84
CA VAL A 22 11.17 2.42 10.39
C VAL A 22 11.25 3.83 9.83
N GLY A 23 10.52 4.79 10.42
CA GLY A 23 10.56 6.20 10.00
C GLY A 23 11.98 6.79 10.02
N ARG A 24 12.78 6.48 11.04
CA ARG A 24 14.19 6.91 11.12
C ARG A 24 15.10 6.25 10.09
N VAL A 25 14.81 5.02 9.68
CA VAL A 25 15.61 4.29 8.69
C VAL A 25 15.32 4.79 7.28
N VAL A 26 14.08 5.17 6.98
CA VAL A 26 13.64 5.58 5.64
C VAL A 26 13.66 7.10 5.43
N LYS A 27 13.95 7.89 6.48
CA LYS A 27 13.91 9.36 6.45
C LYS A 27 14.73 9.97 5.31
N ASP A 28 15.89 9.41 5.05
CA ASP A 28 16.86 9.97 4.10
C ASP A 28 16.75 9.36 2.70
N ARG A 29 15.70 8.56 2.44
CA ARG A 29 15.44 8.01 1.10
C ARG A 29 14.99 9.14 0.17
N PRO A 30 15.66 9.38 -0.97
CA PRO A 30 15.18 10.30 -1.99
C PRO A 30 13.89 9.77 -2.61
N VAL A 31 12.85 10.60 -2.71
CA VAL A 31 11.54 10.17 -3.22
C VAL A 31 11.03 11.11 -4.31
N ILE A 32 10.66 10.54 -5.45
CA ILE A 32 9.78 11.19 -6.42
C ILE A 32 8.33 10.87 -6.03
N ARG A 33 7.49 11.90 -5.91
CA ARG A 33 6.06 11.73 -5.62
C ARG A 33 5.23 12.08 -6.85
N GLY A 34 4.47 11.11 -7.34
CA GLY A 34 3.41 11.33 -8.32
C GLY A 34 2.05 11.42 -7.61
N LEU A 35 1.33 12.52 -7.80
CA LEU A 35 -0.05 12.67 -7.33
C LEU A 35 -0.98 12.43 -8.51
N LEU A 36 -1.79 11.38 -8.42
CA LEU A 36 -2.71 10.96 -9.48
C LEU A 36 -4.15 11.20 -9.04
N GLU A 37 -4.96 11.53 -10.04
CA GLU A 37 -6.42 11.46 -9.99
C GLU A 37 -6.83 10.42 -11.02
N ILE A 38 -7.59 9.41 -10.59
CA ILE A 38 -7.96 8.26 -11.41
C ILE A 38 -9.47 8.15 -11.42
N ASP A 39 -10.09 8.10 -12.59
CA ASP A 39 -11.53 7.91 -12.71
C ASP A 39 -11.90 6.45 -12.43
N VAL A 40 -12.48 6.20 -11.26
CA VAL A 40 -12.90 4.86 -10.83
C VAL A 40 -14.40 4.67 -10.93
N THR A 41 -15.11 5.51 -11.68
CA THR A 41 -16.56 5.43 -11.86
C THR A 41 -16.97 4.07 -12.42
N GLU A 42 -16.43 3.68 -13.57
CA GLU A 42 -16.78 2.40 -14.22
C GLU A 42 -16.36 1.18 -13.37
N PRO A 43 -15.11 1.09 -12.86
CA PRO A 43 -14.72 -0.01 -11.97
C PRO A 43 -15.61 -0.13 -10.73
N ARG A 44 -16.00 0.98 -10.10
CA ARG A 44 -16.87 0.94 -8.92
C ARG A 44 -18.30 0.56 -9.27
N GLN A 45 -18.81 0.97 -10.42
CA GLN A 45 -20.10 0.50 -10.92
C GLN A 45 -20.08 -1.01 -11.17
N LYS A 46 -19.03 -1.54 -11.82
CA LYS A 46 -18.84 -2.99 -12.01
C LYS A 46 -18.85 -3.77 -10.69
N ILE A 47 -18.13 -3.28 -9.67
CA ILE A 47 -18.13 -3.92 -8.34
C ILE A 47 -19.53 -3.89 -7.69
N ARG A 48 -20.27 -2.77 -7.80
CA ARG A 48 -21.65 -2.67 -7.28
C ARG A 48 -22.59 -3.63 -8.01
N ALA A 49 -22.54 -3.66 -9.35
CA ALA A 49 -23.35 -4.53 -10.18
C ALA A 49 -23.03 -6.02 -9.92
N HIS A 50 -21.76 -6.37 -9.71
CA HIS A 50 -21.36 -7.72 -9.33
C HIS A 50 -21.96 -8.13 -7.99
N ARG A 51 -21.94 -7.23 -6.99
CA ARG A 51 -22.56 -7.46 -5.68
C ARG A 51 -24.07 -7.66 -5.79
N GLU A 52 -24.74 -6.86 -6.62
CA GLU A 52 -26.19 -7.00 -6.83
C GLU A 52 -26.56 -8.34 -7.50
N LYS A 53 -25.72 -8.83 -8.41
CA LYS A 53 -25.95 -10.11 -9.11
C LYS A 53 -25.61 -11.35 -8.27
N THR A 54 -24.54 -11.30 -7.48
CA THR A 54 -23.96 -12.49 -6.82
C THR A 54 -24.08 -12.48 -5.31
N GLY A 55 -24.39 -11.34 -4.69
CA GLY A 55 -24.30 -11.12 -3.25
C GLY A 55 -22.86 -10.92 -2.74
N GLU A 56 -21.84 -11.17 -3.55
CA GLU A 56 -20.43 -11.05 -3.17
C GLU A 56 -19.93 -9.61 -3.42
N SER A 57 -19.36 -8.97 -2.40
CA SER A 57 -18.74 -7.64 -2.54
C SER A 57 -17.22 -7.78 -2.69
N LEU A 58 -16.74 -7.67 -3.94
CA LEU A 58 -15.30 -7.68 -4.23
C LEU A 58 -14.57 -6.52 -3.51
N SER A 59 -13.34 -6.80 -3.08
CA SER A 59 -12.50 -5.83 -2.39
C SER A 59 -11.92 -4.82 -3.37
N PHE A 60 -12.21 -3.54 -3.18
CA PHE A 60 -11.61 -2.47 -3.99
C PHE A 60 -10.09 -2.40 -3.83
N THR A 61 -9.57 -2.61 -2.61
CA THR A 61 -8.13 -2.74 -2.38
C THR A 61 -7.54 -3.96 -3.10
N GLY A 62 -8.29 -5.07 -3.16
CA GLY A 62 -7.89 -6.26 -3.91
C GLY A 62 -7.85 -6.02 -5.42
N TYR A 63 -8.82 -5.27 -5.94
CA TYR A 63 -8.83 -4.79 -7.32
C TYR A 63 -7.60 -3.93 -7.64
N LEU A 64 -7.33 -2.90 -6.83
CA LEU A 64 -6.15 -2.05 -7.02
C LEU A 64 -4.83 -2.82 -6.90
N ALA A 65 -4.75 -3.83 -6.03
CA ALA A 65 -3.59 -4.69 -5.92
C ALA A 65 -3.39 -5.57 -7.17
N ALA A 66 -4.46 -6.07 -7.80
CA ALA A 66 -4.37 -6.77 -9.07
C ALA A 66 -3.88 -5.85 -10.19
N CYS A 67 -4.48 -4.67 -10.33
CA CYS A 67 -4.08 -3.67 -11.33
C CYS A 67 -2.62 -3.22 -11.13
N ALA A 68 -2.20 -3.01 -9.89
CA ALA A 68 -0.81 -2.70 -9.57
C ALA A 68 0.12 -3.85 -9.97
N GLY A 69 -0.26 -5.10 -9.65
CA GLY A 69 0.47 -6.29 -10.06
C GLY A 69 0.71 -6.34 -11.56
N GLU A 70 -0.35 -6.13 -12.36
CA GLU A 70 -0.28 -6.10 -13.82
C GLU A 70 0.58 -4.94 -14.34
N ALA A 71 0.36 -3.72 -13.84
CA ALA A 71 1.12 -2.54 -14.26
C ALA A 71 2.63 -2.68 -13.97
N ILE A 72 2.98 -3.25 -12.80
CA ILE A 72 4.38 -3.51 -12.43
C ILE A 72 4.97 -4.63 -13.28
N ASP A 73 4.16 -5.61 -13.70
CA ASP A 73 4.62 -6.69 -14.59
C ASP A 73 5.13 -6.15 -15.94
N ALA A 74 4.44 -5.12 -16.46
CA ALA A 74 4.85 -4.39 -17.67
C ALA A 74 6.07 -3.47 -17.48
N HIS A 75 6.34 -3.03 -16.24
CA HIS A 75 7.42 -2.08 -15.89
C HIS A 75 8.21 -2.55 -14.66
N LYS A 76 8.84 -3.72 -14.72
CA LYS A 76 9.47 -4.36 -13.56
C LYS A 76 10.60 -3.53 -12.92
N GLU A 77 11.15 -2.55 -13.61
CA GLU A 77 12.17 -1.66 -13.05
C GLU A 77 11.66 -0.85 -11.84
N VAL A 78 10.36 -0.54 -11.75
CA VAL A 78 9.84 0.35 -10.71
C VAL A 78 9.81 -0.27 -9.31
N HIS A 79 9.82 -1.60 -9.19
CA HIS A 79 9.93 -2.31 -7.91
C HIS A 79 11.30 -2.94 -7.65
N ALA A 80 12.31 -2.58 -8.46
CA ALA A 80 13.65 -3.11 -8.30
C ALA A 80 14.26 -2.71 -6.95
N CYS A 81 15.15 -3.53 -6.41
CA CYS A 81 15.85 -3.24 -5.15
C CYS A 81 17.36 -3.10 -5.39
N ARG A 82 17.97 -2.06 -4.83
CA ARG A 82 19.44 -1.92 -4.80
C ARG A 82 20.03 -2.74 -3.64
N ASP A 83 20.89 -3.69 -3.96
CA ASP A 83 21.57 -4.51 -2.95
C ASP A 83 22.73 -3.78 -2.27
N TRP A 84 23.34 -4.41 -1.26
CA TRP A 84 24.49 -3.86 -0.54
C TRP A 84 25.75 -3.63 -1.42
N ARG A 85 25.85 -4.29 -2.58
CA ARG A 85 26.95 -4.15 -3.55
C ARG A 85 26.64 -3.10 -4.62
N GLY A 86 25.51 -2.39 -4.51
CA GLY A 86 25.09 -1.38 -5.48
C GLY A 86 24.45 -1.95 -6.74
N ARG A 87 24.12 -3.25 -6.79
CA ARG A 87 23.48 -3.88 -7.95
C ARG A 87 21.97 -3.74 -7.85
N LEU A 88 21.31 -3.54 -8.99
CA LEU A 88 19.85 -3.58 -9.06
C LEU A 88 19.37 -5.04 -9.20
N VAL A 89 18.42 -5.42 -8.36
CA VAL A 89 17.73 -6.70 -8.40
C VAL A 89 16.29 -6.47 -8.80
N VAL A 90 15.94 -6.94 -9.99
CA VAL A 90 14.58 -6.92 -10.55
C VAL A 90 13.93 -8.27 -10.23
N TYR A 91 12.66 -8.25 -9.80
CA TYR A 91 11.91 -9.46 -9.47
C TYR A 91 10.86 -9.77 -10.54
N ASP A 92 10.70 -11.05 -10.86
CA ASP A 92 9.62 -11.53 -11.73
C ASP A 92 8.26 -11.47 -11.02
N ASP A 93 8.22 -11.90 -9.76
CA ASP A 93 7.03 -11.89 -8.91
C ASP A 93 6.89 -10.56 -8.17
N VAL A 94 5.70 -9.95 -8.30
CA VAL A 94 5.29 -8.74 -7.59
C VAL A 94 4.66 -9.14 -6.26
N ASP A 95 5.31 -8.84 -5.14
CA ASP A 95 4.78 -9.12 -3.81
C ASP A 95 4.28 -7.83 -3.16
N ILE A 96 2.97 -7.68 -3.05
CA ILE A 96 2.34 -6.44 -2.56
C ILE A 96 2.05 -6.58 -1.06
N SER A 97 2.74 -5.81 -0.25
CA SER A 97 2.42 -5.63 1.17
C SER A 97 1.28 -4.65 1.33
N THR A 98 0.19 -5.08 1.95
CA THR A 98 -0.98 -4.26 2.23
C THR A 98 -1.42 -4.40 3.68
N MET A 99 -2.10 -3.37 4.20
CA MET A 99 -2.70 -3.40 5.52
C MET A 99 -4.17 -3.76 5.36
N ILE A 100 -4.55 -4.93 5.85
CA ILE A 100 -5.93 -5.40 5.86
C ILE A 100 -6.56 -4.97 7.18
N GLU A 101 -7.68 -4.27 7.08
CA GLU A 101 -8.48 -3.91 8.25
C GLU A 101 -9.25 -5.15 8.74
N VAL A 102 -9.03 -5.50 10.00
CA VAL A 102 -9.71 -6.60 10.68
C VAL A 102 -10.51 -6.04 11.84
N GLU A 103 -11.77 -6.43 11.93
CA GLU A 103 -12.65 -6.07 13.04
C GLU A 103 -12.72 -7.22 14.05
N ARG A 104 -12.42 -6.94 15.32
CA ARG A 104 -12.60 -7.88 16.43
C ARG A 104 -13.07 -7.13 17.65
N ASP A 105 -14.09 -7.65 18.33
CA ASP A 105 -14.64 -7.06 19.56
C ASP A 105 -15.05 -5.59 19.37
N GLY A 106 -15.62 -5.25 18.19
CA GLY A 106 -16.02 -3.88 17.82
C GLY A 106 -14.87 -2.90 17.58
N LYS A 107 -13.61 -3.38 17.57
CA LYS A 107 -12.42 -2.57 17.30
C LYS A 107 -11.77 -3.00 15.99
N ARG A 108 -11.49 -2.03 15.13
CA ARG A 108 -10.74 -2.22 13.90
C ARG A 108 -9.25 -2.07 14.16
N PHE A 109 -8.47 -3.04 13.72
CA PHE A 109 -7.01 -2.97 13.78
C PHE A 109 -6.41 -3.39 12.44
N PRO A 110 -5.34 -2.71 12.00
CA PRO A 110 -4.69 -3.04 10.75
C PRO A 110 -3.76 -4.24 10.93
N VAL A 111 -3.90 -5.25 10.08
CA VAL A 111 -3.03 -6.42 10.00
C VAL A 111 -2.26 -6.36 8.69
N GLY A 112 -0.93 -6.34 8.78
CA GLY A 112 -0.09 -6.39 7.58
C GLY A 112 -0.11 -7.78 6.96
N HIS A 113 -0.34 -7.83 5.65
CA HIS A 113 -0.36 -9.05 4.84
C HIS A 113 0.40 -8.83 3.53
N ILE A 114 1.07 -9.86 3.03
CA ILE A 114 1.81 -9.79 1.76
C ILE A 114 1.11 -10.70 0.76
N VAL A 115 0.44 -10.08 -0.22
CA VAL A 115 -0.12 -10.78 -1.38
C VAL A 115 1.03 -11.18 -2.29
N ARG A 116 1.37 -12.47 -2.27
CA ARG A 116 2.48 -13.02 -3.06
C ARG A 116 2.12 -13.15 -4.52
N ALA A 117 3.07 -12.81 -5.41
CA ALA A 117 2.92 -12.91 -6.86
C ALA A 117 1.59 -12.32 -7.36
N ALA A 118 1.26 -11.10 -6.92
CA ALA A 118 0.02 -10.40 -7.25
C ALA A 118 -0.18 -10.25 -8.76
N ASN A 119 0.92 -10.11 -9.53
CA ASN A 119 0.92 -10.08 -11.00
C ASN A 119 0.43 -11.38 -11.66
N LYS A 120 0.33 -12.49 -10.91
CA LYS A 120 -0.15 -13.78 -11.40
C LYS A 120 -1.52 -14.17 -10.84
N LYS A 121 -2.16 -13.26 -10.10
CA LYS A 121 -3.43 -13.52 -9.41
C LYS A 121 -4.55 -12.69 -10.00
N SER A 122 -5.74 -13.29 -10.09
CA SER A 122 -6.96 -12.56 -10.42
C SER A 122 -7.46 -11.74 -9.23
N VAL A 123 -8.32 -10.75 -9.49
CA VAL A 123 -9.00 -9.96 -8.44
C VAL A 123 -9.72 -10.87 -7.46
N ARG A 124 -10.34 -11.96 -7.94
CA ARG A 124 -11.06 -12.91 -7.09
C ARG A 124 -10.12 -13.70 -6.17
N GLN A 125 -8.97 -14.12 -6.66
CA GLN A 125 -7.97 -14.81 -5.83
C GLN A 125 -7.41 -13.88 -4.74
N ILE A 126 -7.11 -12.64 -5.08
CA ILE A 126 -6.67 -11.64 -4.11
C ILE A 126 -7.81 -11.32 -3.13
N HIS A 127 -9.05 -11.22 -3.60
CA HIS A 127 -10.21 -11.01 -2.74
C HIS A 127 -10.38 -12.12 -1.70
N ALA A 128 -10.35 -13.38 -2.13
CA ALA A 128 -10.43 -14.54 -1.25
C ALA A 128 -9.30 -14.53 -0.21
N GLU A 129 -8.06 -14.26 -0.63
CA GLU A 129 -6.92 -14.14 0.28
C GLU A 129 -7.10 -13.01 1.31
N ILE A 130 -7.65 -11.86 0.91
CA ILE A 130 -7.97 -10.77 1.84
C ILE A 130 -9.05 -11.19 2.83
N ARG A 131 -10.10 -11.88 2.37
CA ARG A 131 -11.19 -12.39 3.23
C ARG A 131 -10.68 -13.40 4.25
N ASP A 132 -9.86 -14.34 3.83
CA ASP A 132 -9.25 -15.34 4.71
C ASP A 132 -8.47 -14.67 5.86
N VAL A 133 -7.73 -13.59 5.57
CA VAL A 133 -6.99 -12.83 6.61
C VAL A 133 -7.92 -12.07 7.55
N GLN A 134 -9.07 -11.58 7.05
CA GLN A 134 -10.08 -10.93 7.88
C GLN A 134 -10.77 -11.91 8.83
N GLU A 135 -11.05 -13.13 8.36
CA GLU A 135 -11.70 -14.18 9.16
C GLU A 135 -10.75 -14.85 10.14
N GLN A 136 -9.51 -15.10 9.72
CA GLN A 136 -8.48 -15.78 10.51
C GLN A 136 -7.25 -14.89 10.68
N PRO A 137 -7.36 -13.78 11.46
CA PRO A 137 -6.23 -12.90 11.67
C PRO A 137 -5.11 -13.66 12.36
N THR A 138 -4.02 -13.92 11.63
CA THR A 138 -2.79 -14.57 12.10
C THR A 138 -1.99 -13.63 13.01
N ARG A 139 -2.63 -13.19 14.11
CA ARG A 139 -2.10 -12.23 15.05
C ARG A 139 -1.10 -12.88 16.02
N GLU A 140 -1.30 -14.13 16.42
CA GLU A 140 -0.54 -14.69 17.56
C GLU A 140 0.94 -14.95 17.27
N LYS A 141 1.29 -15.54 16.12
CA LYS A 141 2.70 -15.86 15.80
C LYS A 141 3.51 -14.62 15.44
N ASN A 142 2.92 -13.67 14.73
CA ASN A 142 3.60 -12.45 14.29
C ASN A 142 3.79 -11.44 15.42
N VAL A 143 2.81 -11.28 16.32
CA VAL A 143 2.92 -10.34 17.46
C VAL A 143 4.01 -10.78 18.44
N LYS A 144 4.15 -12.09 18.74
CA LYS A 144 5.24 -12.57 19.62
C LYS A 144 6.62 -12.28 19.05
N ARG A 145 6.83 -12.50 17.75
CA ARG A 145 8.09 -12.15 17.06
C ARG A 145 8.34 -10.65 17.04
N LEU A 146 7.31 -9.85 16.75
CA LEU A 146 7.40 -8.39 16.75
C LEU A 146 7.74 -7.82 18.13
N MET A 147 7.14 -8.37 19.19
CA MET A 147 7.40 -8.02 20.58
C MET A 147 8.83 -8.38 20.99
N ALA A 148 9.33 -9.55 20.58
CA ALA A 148 10.71 -9.96 20.83
C ALA A 148 11.72 -9.00 20.16
N ILE A 149 11.48 -8.63 18.91
CA ILE A 149 12.31 -7.63 18.20
C ILE A 149 12.23 -6.28 18.90
N SER A 150 11.05 -5.88 19.38
CA SER A 150 10.82 -4.57 20.04
C SER A 150 11.52 -4.40 21.39
N ALA A 151 11.94 -5.50 22.02
CA ALA A 151 12.69 -5.47 23.28
C ALA A 151 14.15 -5.04 23.10
N ALA A 152 14.71 -5.18 21.89
CA ALA A 152 16.11 -4.82 21.64
C ALA A 152 16.35 -3.28 21.69
N PRO A 153 17.56 -2.85 22.08
CA PRO A 153 17.98 -1.45 22.00
C PRO A 153 17.72 -0.84 20.62
N GLY A 154 17.29 0.43 20.58
CA GLY A 154 16.85 1.07 19.34
C GLY A 154 17.92 1.11 18.24
N PHE A 155 19.20 1.23 18.59
CA PHE A 155 20.28 1.23 17.60
C PHE A 155 20.43 -0.15 16.91
N LEU A 156 20.27 -1.25 17.63
CA LEU A 156 20.29 -2.60 17.07
C LEU A 156 19.08 -2.86 16.16
N ARG A 157 17.89 -2.41 16.58
CA ARG A 157 16.68 -2.52 15.75
C ARG A 157 16.84 -1.76 14.43
N ARG A 158 17.37 -0.53 14.47
CA ARG A 158 17.65 0.24 13.25
C ARG A 158 18.73 -0.37 12.38
N LEU A 159 19.80 -0.94 12.96
CA LEU A 159 20.81 -1.66 12.22
C LEU A 159 20.21 -2.88 11.49
N PHE A 160 19.40 -3.68 12.19
CA PHE A 160 18.69 -4.80 11.60
C PHE A 160 17.79 -4.39 10.43
N LEU A 161 16.98 -3.34 10.61
CA LEU A 161 16.12 -2.83 9.53
C LEU A 161 16.92 -2.36 8.30
N ARG A 162 18.07 -1.70 8.51
CA ARG A 162 18.98 -1.29 7.41
C ARG A 162 19.56 -2.50 6.68
N LEU A 163 19.92 -3.56 7.41
CA LEU A 163 20.43 -4.80 6.81
C LEU A 163 19.36 -5.52 5.98
N VAL A 164 18.10 -5.51 6.44
CA VAL A 164 16.97 -6.03 5.67
C VAL A 164 16.81 -5.23 4.38
N ASP A 165 16.76 -3.89 4.45
CA ASP A 165 16.61 -3.02 3.27
C ASP A 165 17.72 -3.21 2.23
N LYS A 166 18.96 -3.51 2.67
CA LYS A 166 20.11 -3.79 1.78
C LYS A 166 20.14 -5.21 1.22
N SER A 167 19.24 -6.08 1.64
CA SER A 167 19.17 -7.48 1.22
C SER A 167 17.88 -7.75 0.42
N PRO A 168 17.95 -7.80 -0.93
CA PRO A 168 16.80 -8.08 -1.79
C PRO A 168 16.00 -9.32 -1.37
N ARG A 169 16.70 -10.40 -1.00
CA ARG A 169 16.08 -11.65 -0.53
C ARG A 169 15.28 -11.46 0.76
N LEU A 170 15.82 -10.70 1.72
CA LEU A 170 15.13 -10.45 2.99
C LEU A 170 13.99 -9.45 2.83
N THR A 171 14.18 -8.40 2.02
CA THR A 171 13.13 -7.45 1.65
C THR A 171 11.94 -8.19 1.04
N LYS A 172 12.15 -8.96 -0.04
CA LYS A 172 11.08 -9.76 -0.65
C LYS A 172 10.40 -10.66 0.38
N LYS A 173 11.17 -11.43 1.17
CA LYS A 173 10.61 -12.37 2.15
C LYS A 173 9.80 -11.69 3.27
N LEU A 174 10.30 -10.60 3.85
CA LEU A 174 9.74 -10.03 5.08
C LEU A 174 8.81 -8.83 4.83
N LYS A 175 9.01 -8.09 3.75
CA LYS A 175 8.30 -6.84 3.45
C LYS A 175 7.50 -6.89 2.15
N GLY A 176 7.82 -7.81 1.24
CA GLY A 176 7.34 -7.75 -0.14
C GLY A 176 8.24 -6.86 -1.01
N THR A 177 7.85 -6.65 -2.27
CA THR A 177 8.57 -5.80 -3.22
C THR A 177 7.95 -4.41 -3.34
N VAL A 178 6.64 -4.31 -3.11
CA VAL A 178 5.86 -3.06 -3.18
C VAL A 178 4.97 -2.94 -1.96
N VAL A 179 4.71 -1.71 -1.52
CA VAL A 179 3.67 -1.42 -0.52
C VAL A 179 2.45 -0.78 -1.19
N LEU A 180 1.27 -1.32 -0.89
CA LEU A 180 -0.01 -0.69 -1.22
C LEU A 180 -0.76 -0.43 0.09
N THR A 181 -1.02 0.83 0.40
CA THR A 181 -1.68 1.22 1.65
C THR A 181 -2.89 2.09 1.39
N SER A 182 -4.03 1.72 1.96
CA SER A 182 -5.30 2.44 1.76
C SER A 182 -5.61 3.32 2.95
N VAL A 183 -5.25 4.60 2.85
CA VAL A 183 -5.52 5.62 3.89
C VAL A 183 -6.95 6.14 3.75
N GLY A 184 -7.48 6.22 2.53
CA GLY A 184 -8.83 6.71 2.27
C GLY A 184 -9.96 5.91 2.93
N MET A 185 -9.70 4.68 3.38
CA MET A 185 -10.69 3.88 4.11
C MET A 185 -11.06 4.48 5.48
N PHE A 186 -10.23 5.38 6.01
CA PHE A 186 -10.42 5.99 7.33
C PHE A 186 -11.07 7.40 7.29
N GLY A 187 -11.49 7.86 6.11
CA GLY A 187 -12.11 9.16 5.94
C GLY A 187 -13.10 9.19 4.79
N SER A 188 -13.77 10.32 4.61
CA SER A 188 -14.63 10.59 3.46
C SER A 188 -14.10 11.80 2.69
N GLY A 189 -14.33 11.81 1.37
CA GLY A 189 -13.99 12.93 0.50
C GLY A 189 -12.64 12.79 -0.21
N ALA A 190 -12.21 13.89 -0.85
CA ALA A 190 -10.99 13.96 -1.64
C ALA A 190 -9.75 14.06 -0.74
N GLY A 191 -8.64 13.47 -1.18
CA GLY A 191 -7.35 13.71 -0.54
C GLY A 191 -6.30 12.65 -0.82
N TRP A 192 -5.06 13.09 -0.98
CA TRP A 192 -3.90 12.23 -1.13
C TRP A 192 -3.34 11.82 0.23
N GLY A 193 -3.14 10.52 0.42
CA GLY A 193 -2.35 10.03 1.54
C GLY A 193 -0.87 10.12 1.22
N LEU A 194 -0.05 10.57 2.17
CA LEU A 194 1.41 10.60 2.04
C LEU A 194 2.00 9.58 3.01
N ALA A 195 2.26 8.37 2.52
CA ALA A 195 2.85 7.31 3.33
C ALA A 195 4.37 7.47 3.47
N LEU A 196 4.93 6.68 4.39
CA LEU A 196 6.39 6.56 4.51
C LEU A 196 6.95 5.72 3.35
N PRO A 197 8.04 6.16 2.70
CA PRO A 197 8.64 5.48 1.55
C PRO A 197 9.46 4.26 2.01
N THR A 198 8.76 3.18 2.32
CA THR A 198 9.36 1.95 2.87
C THR A 198 9.92 1.01 1.80
N HIS A 199 9.56 1.22 0.53
CA HIS A 199 9.91 0.40 -0.62
C HIS A 199 10.37 1.29 -1.76
N THR A 200 10.92 0.68 -2.81
CA THR A 200 11.23 1.38 -4.07
C THR A 200 9.99 1.96 -4.71
N LEU A 201 8.88 1.23 -4.68
CA LEU A 201 7.57 1.71 -5.09
C LEU A 201 6.59 1.62 -3.91
N GLY A 202 5.95 2.73 -3.59
CA GLY A 202 4.81 2.81 -2.70
C GLY A 202 3.58 3.34 -3.42
N ILE A 203 2.44 2.69 -3.20
CA ILE A 203 1.14 3.08 -3.72
C ILE A 203 0.24 3.42 -2.53
N THR A 204 -0.07 4.69 -2.36
CA THR A 204 -0.97 5.14 -1.30
C THR A 204 -2.32 5.49 -1.89
N VAL A 205 -3.33 4.69 -1.55
CA VAL A 205 -4.72 4.90 -1.95
C VAL A 205 -5.35 5.90 -0.99
N GLY A 206 -5.62 7.09 -1.51
CA GLY A 206 -6.27 8.20 -0.82
C GLY A 206 -7.78 8.11 -0.88
N GLY A 207 -8.42 9.27 -0.73
CA GLY A 207 -9.87 9.41 -0.73
C GLY A 207 -10.49 9.41 -2.13
N ILE A 208 -11.77 9.10 -2.20
CA ILE A 208 -12.58 9.16 -3.42
C ILE A 208 -13.56 10.33 -3.27
N ALA A 209 -13.66 11.17 -4.30
CA ALA A 209 -14.63 12.25 -4.35
C ALA A 209 -15.37 12.29 -5.67
N THR A 210 -16.64 12.65 -5.62
CA THR A 210 -17.41 12.95 -6.83
C THR A 210 -16.98 14.31 -7.38
N LYS A 211 -16.52 14.34 -8.63
CA LYS A 211 -16.17 15.56 -9.37
C LYS A 211 -16.92 15.61 -10.70
N PRO A 212 -17.20 16.79 -11.26
CA PRO A 212 -17.71 16.88 -12.63
C PRO A 212 -16.63 16.42 -13.61
N GLY A 213 -16.94 15.45 -14.47
CA GLY A 213 -16.10 15.00 -15.58
C GLY A 213 -16.83 15.18 -16.91
N PHE A 214 -16.08 15.25 -18.01
CA PHE A 214 -16.64 15.43 -19.35
C PHE A 214 -16.62 14.08 -20.09
N VAL A 215 -17.81 13.54 -20.38
CA VAL A 215 -17.99 12.24 -21.05
C VAL A 215 -18.93 12.47 -22.24
N ASP A 216 -18.50 12.09 -23.45
CA ASP A 216 -19.27 12.20 -24.69
C ASP A 216 -19.97 13.56 -24.90
N GLY A 217 -19.26 14.65 -24.61
CA GLY A 217 -19.78 16.01 -24.80
C GLY A 217 -20.62 16.54 -23.63
N LYS A 218 -20.81 15.77 -22.55
CA LYS A 218 -21.66 16.13 -21.41
C LYS A 218 -20.88 16.15 -20.11
N VAL A 219 -21.30 17.03 -19.18
CA VAL A 219 -20.78 17.05 -17.82
C VAL A 219 -21.54 16.00 -16.99
N GLU A 220 -20.82 15.02 -16.48
CA GLU A 220 -21.37 13.92 -15.67
C GLU A 220 -20.63 13.80 -14.33
N PRO A 221 -21.29 13.33 -13.26
CA PRO A 221 -20.63 13.06 -12.00
C PRO A 221 -19.70 11.84 -12.10
N ARG A 222 -18.41 12.02 -11.79
CA ARG A 222 -17.39 10.96 -11.82
C ARG A 222 -16.80 10.71 -10.43
N GLU A 223 -16.64 9.46 -10.04
CA GLU A 223 -15.96 9.04 -8.81
C GLU A 223 -14.43 9.07 -9.02
N ILE A 224 -13.76 10.11 -8.54
CA ILE A 224 -12.32 10.31 -8.72
C ILE A 224 -11.54 9.84 -7.49
N LEU A 225 -10.66 8.86 -7.69
CA LEU A 225 -9.73 8.33 -6.70
C LEU A 225 -8.43 9.13 -6.71
N HIS A 226 -7.97 9.56 -5.54
CA HIS A 226 -6.68 10.21 -5.36
C HIS A 226 -5.64 9.14 -4.97
N VAL A 227 -4.57 9.01 -5.74
CA VAL A 227 -3.48 8.05 -5.47
C VAL A 227 -2.15 8.79 -5.40
N THR A 228 -1.32 8.45 -4.42
CA THR A 228 0.08 8.89 -4.37
C THR A 228 0.98 7.72 -4.75
N LEU A 229 1.85 7.93 -5.72
CA LEU A 229 2.95 7.03 -6.05
C LEU A 229 4.25 7.61 -5.47
N ASP A 230 4.94 6.83 -4.64
CA ASP A 230 6.26 7.17 -4.11
C ASP A 230 7.30 6.27 -4.79
N PHE A 231 8.28 6.85 -5.47
CA PHE A 231 9.40 6.13 -6.10
C PHE A 231 10.73 6.48 -5.41
N ASP A 232 11.54 5.48 -5.08
CA ASP A 232 12.92 5.68 -4.62
C ASP A 232 13.79 6.19 -5.79
N HIS A 233 14.17 7.47 -5.72
CA HIS A 233 14.89 8.13 -6.81
C HIS A 233 16.34 7.62 -6.97
N ASP A 234 16.88 6.88 -5.99
CA ASP A 234 18.16 6.17 -6.16
C ASP A 234 18.06 4.99 -7.14
N VAL A 235 16.84 4.57 -7.50
CA VAL A 235 16.56 3.37 -8.31
C VAL A 235 15.74 3.67 -9.55
N VAL A 236 14.77 4.58 -9.44
CA VAL A 236 13.80 4.86 -10.50
C VAL A 236 13.91 6.32 -10.94
N ASP A 237 14.11 6.52 -12.24
CA ASP A 237 14.12 7.85 -12.85
C ASP A 237 12.71 8.31 -13.25
N GLY A 238 12.58 9.59 -13.61
CA GLY A 238 11.30 10.21 -13.97
C GLY A 238 10.61 9.54 -15.17
N ALA A 239 11.35 9.13 -16.20
CA ALA A 239 10.75 8.54 -17.40
C ALA A 239 10.11 7.15 -17.15
N PRO A 240 10.80 6.17 -16.52
CA PRO A 240 10.16 4.93 -16.08
C PRO A 240 8.99 5.16 -15.12
N ALA A 241 9.13 6.08 -14.16
CA ALA A 241 8.07 6.41 -13.20
C ALA A 241 6.80 6.94 -13.91
N ALA A 242 6.96 7.85 -14.88
CA ALA A 242 5.85 8.42 -15.64
C ALA A 242 5.16 7.36 -16.52
N ARG A 243 5.92 6.50 -17.21
CA ARG A 243 5.35 5.42 -18.02
C ARG A 243 4.56 4.43 -17.17
N PHE A 244 5.10 4.03 -16.03
CA PHE A 244 4.38 3.18 -15.08
C PHE A 244 3.12 3.86 -14.56
N ALA A 245 3.19 5.14 -14.16
CA ALA A 245 2.04 5.88 -13.66
C ALA A 245 0.91 5.94 -14.70
N GLN A 246 1.25 6.24 -15.95
CA GLN A 246 0.29 6.23 -17.05
C GLN A 246 -0.34 4.83 -17.23
N ARG A 247 0.48 3.77 -17.33
CA ARG A 247 -0.03 2.41 -17.50
C ARG A 247 -0.92 1.97 -16.33
N PHE A 248 -0.56 2.35 -15.10
CA PHE A 248 -1.36 2.06 -13.92
C PHE A 248 -2.73 2.75 -13.95
N VAL A 249 -2.79 4.03 -14.37
CA VAL A 249 -4.06 4.74 -14.58
C VAL A 249 -4.91 4.02 -15.62
N GLU A 250 -4.35 3.73 -16.79
CA GLU A 250 -5.07 3.06 -17.89
C GLU A 250 -5.70 1.73 -17.43
N ILE A 251 -4.95 0.87 -16.73
CA ILE A 251 -5.45 -0.42 -16.23
C ILE A 251 -6.56 -0.20 -15.20
N VAL A 252 -6.39 0.75 -14.27
CA VAL A 252 -7.36 1.01 -13.20
C VAL A 252 -8.66 1.60 -13.75
N GLU A 253 -8.59 2.49 -14.74
CA GLU A 253 -9.80 3.10 -15.34
C GLU A 253 -10.56 2.10 -16.22
N ALA A 254 -9.85 1.25 -16.97
CA ALA A 254 -10.47 0.26 -17.85
C ALA A 254 -11.31 -0.79 -17.09
N GLY A 255 -10.84 -1.20 -15.90
CA GLY A 255 -11.57 -2.17 -15.08
C GLY A 255 -11.76 -3.52 -15.75
N GLU A 256 -10.82 -3.95 -16.59
CA GLU A 256 -10.84 -5.25 -17.29
C GLU A 256 -10.62 -6.43 -16.34
N ALA A 257 -9.93 -6.18 -15.21
CA ALA A 257 -9.72 -7.20 -14.18
C ALA A 257 -11.00 -7.53 -13.37
N LEU A 258 -12.08 -6.76 -13.57
CA LEU A 258 -13.37 -6.95 -12.91
C LEU A 258 -14.36 -7.70 -13.82
N PRO A 259 -15.23 -8.54 -13.24
CA PRO A 259 -16.28 -9.26 -13.98
C PRO A 259 -17.45 -8.35 -14.42
#